data_AF-X1C5P6-F1
#
_entry.id   AF-X1C5P6-F1
#
_cell.length_a   1.000
_cell.length_b   1.000
_cell.length_c   1.000
_cell.angle_alpha   90.00
_cell.angle_beta   90.00
_cell.angle_gamma   90.00
#
_symmetry.space_group_name_H-M   'P 1'
#
loop_
_entity.id
_entity.type
_entity.pdbx_description
1 polymer ?
#
loop_
_entity_poly.entity_id
_entity_poly.type
_entity_poly.pdbx_seq_one_letter_code
_entity_poly.pdbx_strand_id
1 'polypeptide(L)'
;ILGDKNIPQISNIVDAYNWVSIETLIPIGAYDFDVLTYPMTVRYSKENEQFVQLGGNVISLKGKEIILVDASNRVIFQYLTTI
;
A
#
# COMPACT_ATOMS: atom_id res chain seq x y z
N ILE A 1 -2.91 -18.04 -7.54
CA ILE A 1 -3.05 -16.72 -6.86
C ILE A 1 -2.86 -16.85 -5.35
N LEU A 2 -3.57 -17.75 -4.65
CA LEU A 2 -3.36 -18.00 -3.19
C LEU A 2 -2.53 -19.26 -2.84
N GLY A 3 -2.06 -20.02 -3.84
CA GLY A 3 -1.24 -21.22 -3.62
C GLY A 3 -1.99 -22.31 -2.84
N ASP A 4 -3.20 -22.64 -3.29
CA ASP A 4 -4.12 -23.61 -2.66
C ASP A 4 -4.58 -23.25 -1.23
N LYS A 5 -4.37 -22.00 -0.81
CA LYS A 5 -4.84 -21.49 0.48
C LYS A 5 -6.20 -20.81 0.35
N ASN A 6 -6.97 -20.87 1.43
CA ASN A 6 -8.17 -20.06 1.61
C ASN A 6 -7.82 -18.57 1.72
N ILE A 7 -8.79 -17.71 1.40
CA ILE A 7 -8.68 -16.27 1.66
C ILE A 7 -8.56 -16.07 3.18
N PRO A 8 -7.50 -15.39 3.66
CA PRO A 8 -7.35 -15.09 5.08
C PRO A 8 -8.52 -14.24 5.61
N GLN A 9 -8.94 -14.49 6.84
CA GLN A 9 -9.85 -13.61 7.59
C GLN A 9 -9.00 -12.71 8.48
N ILE A 10 -9.07 -11.40 8.24
CA ILE A 10 -8.21 -10.41 8.91
C ILE A 10 -9.06 -9.46 9.76
N SER A 11 -10.01 -8.78 9.13
CA SER A 11 -10.99 -7.92 9.79
C SER A 11 -12.13 -7.62 8.84
N ASN A 12 -13.29 -7.21 9.36
CA ASN A 12 -14.45 -6.88 8.52
C ASN A 12 -14.12 -5.85 7.42
N ILE A 13 -13.23 -4.88 7.69
CA ILE A 13 -12.83 -3.86 6.72
C ILE A 13 -11.88 -4.47 5.67
N VAL A 14 -10.87 -5.23 6.13
CA VAL A 14 -9.87 -5.84 5.26
C VAL A 14 -10.49 -6.88 4.34
N ASP A 15 -11.36 -7.72 4.89
CA ASP A 15 -12.01 -8.80 4.17
C ASP A 15 -12.99 -8.24 3.13
N ALA A 16 -13.69 -7.14 3.45
CA ALA A 16 -14.59 -6.47 2.51
C ALA A 16 -13.86 -5.95 1.27
N TYR A 17 -12.77 -5.17 1.42
CA TYR A 17 -12.07 -4.67 0.24
C TYR A 17 -11.30 -5.77 -0.50
N ASN A 18 -10.86 -6.82 0.19
CA ASN A 18 -10.24 -7.98 -0.46
C ASN A 18 -11.25 -8.74 -1.33
N TRP A 19 -12.50 -8.92 -0.88
CA TRP A 19 -13.55 -9.51 -1.71
C TRP A 19 -13.85 -8.67 -2.95
N VAL A 20 -14.02 -7.35 -2.79
CA VAL A 20 -14.23 -6.45 -3.94
C VAL A 20 -13.03 -6.49 -4.88
N SER A 21 -11.81 -6.57 -4.36
CA SER A 21 -10.60 -6.67 -5.18
C SER A 21 -10.58 -7.95 -6.02
N ILE A 22 -11.03 -9.08 -5.45
CA ILE A 22 -11.12 -10.37 -6.14
C ILE A 22 -12.22 -10.33 -7.21
N GLU A 23 -13.38 -9.77 -6.89
CA GLU A 23 -14.52 -9.69 -7.81
C GLU A 23 -14.25 -8.78 -9.01
N THR A 24 -13.62 -7.63 -8.76
CA THR A 24 -13.39 -6.59 -9.78
C THR A 24 -12.04 -6.72 -10.49
N LEU A 25 -11.13 -7.52 -9.95
CA LEU A 25 -9.71 -7.58 -10.35
C LEU A 25 -8.96 -6.24 -10.20
N ILE A 26 -9.47 -5.33 -9.37
CA ILE A 26 -8.85 -4.05 -9.05
C ILE A 26 -8.25 -4.14 -7.64
N PRO A 27 -6.94 -3.95 -7.44
CA PRO A 27 -6.35 -3.92 -6.11
C PRO A 27 -6.86 -2.72 -5.30
N ILE A 28 -7.45 -2.97 -4.14
CA ILE A 28 -7.96 -1.92 -3.24
C ILE A 28 -7.20 -1.99 -1.90
N GLY A 29 -6.86 -0.81 -1.38
CA GLY A 29 -6.35 -0.65 -0.01
C GLY A 29 -7.17 0.40 0.73
N ALA A 30 -7.29 0.23 2.04
CA ALA A 30 -7.95 1.17 2.94
C ALA A 30 -6.96 1.67 3.99
N TYR A 31 -7.11 2.94 4.37
CA TYR A 31 -6.25 3.62 5.34
C TYR A 31 -7.10 4.38 6.34
N ASP A 32 -6.62 4.48 7.58
CA ASP A 32 -7.26 5.28 8.61
C ASP A 32 -7.14 6.77 8.26
N PHE A 33 -8.29 7.40 8.03
CA PHE A 33 -8.36 8.80 7.61
C PHE A 33 -7.76 9.75 8.65
N ASP A 34 -7.96 9.46 9.94
CA ASP A 34 -7.56 10.33 11.05
C ASP A 34 -6.04 10.25 11.33
N VAL A 35 -5.37 9.24 10.77
CA VAL A 35 -3.91 9.04 10.91
C VAL A 35 -3.11 9.75 9.80
N LEU A 36 -3.77 10.18 8.72
CA LEU A 36 -3.11 10.74 7.53
C LEU A 36 -3.00 12.27 7.59
N THR A 37 -1.88 12.78 7.05
CA THR A 37 -1.67 14.23 6.88
C THR A 37 -1.95 14.63 5.43
N TYR A 38 -2.84 15.60 5.21
CA TYR A 38 -3.23 16.02 3.86
C TYR A 38 -2.55 17.34 3.42
N PRO A 39 -2.39 17.60 2.11
CA PRO A 39 -2.80 16.76 0.98
C PRO A 39 -1.85 15.58 0.76
N MET A 40 -2.38 14.50 0.19
CA MET A 40 -1.58 13.37 -0.26
C MET A 40 -1.10 13.59 -1.69
N THR A 41 0.09 13.08 -2.01
CA THR A 41 0.73 13.24 -3.32
C THR A 41 1.16 11.89 -3.88
N VAL A 42 0.88 11.65 -5.16
CA VAL A 42 1.46 10.53 -5.91
C VAL A 42 2.70 11.01 -6.64
N ARG A 43 3.83 10.35 -6.45
CA ARG A 43 5.09 10.65 -7.14
C ARG A 43 5.99 9.43 -7.24
N TYR A 44 7.08 9.54 -7.99
CA TYR A 44 8.17 8.58 -7.86
C TYR A 44 8.87 8.72 -6.50
N SER A 45 9.34 7.60 -5.97
CA SER A 45 10.19 7.55 -4.79
C SER A 45 11.53 8.26 -5.05
N LYS A 46 12.21 8.64 -3.97
CA LYS A 46 13.63 8.99 -4.02
C LYS A 46 14.47 7.76 -3.68
N GLU A 47 15.70 7.75 -4.18
CA GLU A 47 16.66 6.71 -3.79
C GLU A 47 16.87 6.75 -2.26
N ASN A 48 16.87 5.58 -1.63
CA ASN A 48 16.98 5.37 -0.18
C ASN A 48 15.83 5.93 0.67
N GLU A 49 14.73 6.39 0.05
CA GLU A 49 13.52 6.73 0.78
C GLU A 49 12.98 5.51 1.53
N GLN A 50 12.58 5.68 2.79
CA GLN A 50 12.18 4.57 3.65
C GLN A 50 10.67 4.33 3.55
N PHE A 51 10.29 3.07 3.40
CA PHE A 51 8.88 2.65 3.48
C PHE A 51 8.71 1.57 4.56
N VAL A 52 7.81 1.84 5.50
CA VAL A 52 7.43 0.88 6.56
C VAL A 52 6.26 0.05 6.03
N GLN A 53 6.51 -1.23 5.77
CA GLN A 53 5.51 -2.16 5.26
C GLN A 53 4.55 -2.62 6.36
N LEU A 54 3.41 -3.16 5.95
CA LEU A 54 2.55 -3.94 6.82
C LEU A 54 3.37 -5.08 7.46
N GLY A 55 3.34 -5.16 8.79
CA GLY A 55 4.19 -6.08 9.57
C GLY A 55 5.45 -5.43 10.16
N GLY A 56 5.71 -4.15 9.89
CA GLY A 56 6.76 -3.35 10.56
C GLY A 56 8.15 -3.43 9.91
N ASN A 57 8.32 -4.18 8.83
CA ASN A 57 9.57 -4.20 8.08
C ASN A 57 9.79 -2.86 7.38
N VAL A 58 11.01 -2.34 7.46
CA VAL A 58 11.40 -1.12 6.75
C VAL A 58 12.24 -1.49 5.54
N ILE A 59 11.90 -0.92 4.38
CA ILE A 59 12.65 -1.09 3.14
C ILE A 59 13.11 0.24 2.58
N SER A 60 14.30 0.24 1.98
CA SER A 60 14.85 1.35 1.20
C SER A 60 14.39 1.26 -0.25
N LEU A 61 13.73 2.31 -0.73
CA LEU A 61 13.25 2.43 -2.12
C LEU A 61 14.39 2.76 -3.08
N LYS A 62 14.24 2.37 -4.35
CA LYS A 62 15.27 2.51 -5.39
C LYS A 62 15.11 3.77 -6.25
N GLY A 63 14.12 4.61 -5.97
CA GLY A 63 13.85 5.82 -6.74
C GLY A 63 13.01 5.61 -8.00
N LYS A 64 12.46 4.40 -8.20
CA LYS A 64 11.66 4.06 -9.40
C LYS A 64 10.24 3.59 -9.08
N GLU A 65 9.94 3.40 -7.81
CA GLU A 65 8.62 3.01 -7.33
C GLU A 65 7.66 4.20 -7.41
N ILE A 66 6.43 3.94 -7.84
CA ILE A 66 5.35 4.92 -7.70
C ILE A 66 4.84 4.83 -6.27
N ILE A 67 4.85 5.95 -5.55
CA ILE A 67 4.46 6.01 -4.16
C ILE A 67 3.37 7.03 -3.90
N LEU A 68 2.58 6.76 -2.86
CA LEU A 68 1.66 7.71 -2.26
C LEU A 68 2.28 8.21 -0.96
N VAL A 69 2.45 9.52 -0.86
CA VAL A 69 2.99 10.17 0.32
C VAL A 69 1.97 11.11 0.94
N ASP A 70 1.95 11.16 2.26
CA ASP A 70 1.19 12.16 3.00
C ASP A 70 1.96 13.49 3.10
N ALA A 71 1.32 14.55 3.59
CA ALA A 71 1.94 15.86 3.72
C ALA A 71 3.06 15.93 4.78
N SER A 72 3.16 14.94 5.66
CA SER A 72 4.32 14.74 6.55
C SER A 72 5.48 13.99 5.88
N ASN A 73 5.38 13.74 4.57
CA ASN A 73 6.36 13.02 3.75
C ASN A 73 6.58 11.57 4.20
N ARG A 74 5.57 10.94 4.82
CA ARG A 74 5.54 9.51 5.11
C ARG A 74 5.00 8.75 3.89
N VAL A 75 5.67 7.67 3.50
CA VAL A 75 5.23 6.77 2.44
C VAL A 75 4.08 5.89 2.96
N ILE A 76 2.91 6.01 2.35
CA ILE A 76 1.67 5.30 2.73
C ILE A 76 1.45 4.04 1.88
N PHE A 77 1.82 4.13 0.60
CA PHE A 77 1.68 3.05 -0.38
C PHE A 77 2.86 3.05 -1.34
N GLN A 78 3.27 1.86 -1.77
CA GLN A 78 4.21 1.68 -2.88
C GLN A 78 3.61 0.79 -3.96
N TYR A 79 3.87 1.15 -5.20
CA TYR A 79 3.64 0.31 -6.37
C TYR A 79 4.96 0.08 -7.10
N LEU A 80 5.31 -1.20 -7.26
CA LEU A 80 6.46 -1.62 -8.02
C LEU A 80 6.07 -1.67 -9.50
N THR A 81 6.62 -0.74 -10.29
CA THR A 81 6.50 -0.81 -11.74
C THR A 81 7.55 -1.79 -12.26
N THR A 82 7.12 -2.88 -12.89
CA THR A 82 8.01 -3.79 -13.63
C THR A 82 8.33 -3.16 -14.98
N ILE A 83 9.26 -2.20 -14.99
CA ILE A 83 9.94 -1.74 -16.21
C ILE A 83 11.42 -2.11 -16.09
#